data_AF-A0A5K0X299-F1
#
_entry.id   AF-A0A5K0X299-F1
#
_cell.length_a   1.000
_cell.length_b   1.000
_cell.length_c   1.000
_cell.angle_alpha   90.00
_cell.angle_beta   90.00
_cell.angle_gamma   90.00
#
_symmetry.space_group_name_H-M   'P 1'
#
loop_
_entity.id
_entity.type
_entity.pdbx_description
1 polymer ?
#
loop_
_entity_poly.entity_id
_entity_poly.type
_entity_poly.pdbx_seq_one_letter_code
_entity_poly.pdbx_strand_id
1 'polypeptide(L)' 'KTFAEYTAGTAFERPLLSGVAYAQRVMHSERESFERHQGWTIKTMKREASPIQDEYAPAIFSQETISYIESLDMMSGQ' A
#
# COMPACT_ATOMS: atom_id res chain seq x y z
N LYS A 1 11.47 -3.61 8.02
CA LYS A 1 10.96 -3.49 9.41
C LYS A 1 10.99 -2.05 9.93
N THR A 2 11.89 -1.20 9.45
CA THR A 2 12.03 0.21 9.86
C THR A 2 10.71 1.01 9.89
N PHE A 3 9.86 0.91 8.85
CA PHE A 3 8.58 1.65 8.81
C PHE A 3 7.60 1.20 9.91
N ALA A 4 7.38 -0.11 10.03
CA ALA A 4 6.47 -0.67 11.04
C ALA A 4 6.94 -0.36 12.47
N GLU A 5 8.24 -0.49 12.74
CA GLU A 5 8.84 -0.17 14.04
C GLU A 5 8.70 1.31 14.39
N TYR A 6 9.01 2.21 13.44
CA TYR A 6 8.89 3.65 13.64
C TYR A 6 7.44 4.09 13.85
N THR A 7 6.50 3.54 13.07
CA THR A 7 5.08 3.90 13.16
C THR A 7 4.42 3.33 14.42
N ALA A 8 4.85 2.17 14.90
CA ALA A 8 4.46 1.66 16.21
C ALA A 8 4.99 2.55 17.36
N GLY A 9 6.28 2.91 17.31
CA GLY A 9 6.92 3.75 18.34
C GLY A 9 6.33 5.16 18.46
N THR A 10 5.80 5.71 17.36
CA THR A 10 5.19 7.07 17.30
C THR A 10 3.67 7.06 17.28
N ALA A 11 3.02 5.93 17.57
CA ALA A 11 1.55 5.83 17.51
C ALA A 11 0.85 6.84 18.44
N PHE A 12 1.49 7.22 19.55
CA PHE A 12 0.96 8.21 20.50
C PHE A 12 0.83 9.62 19.91
N GLU A 13 1.58 9.97 18.86
CA GLU A 13 1.47 11.26 18.17
C GLU A 13 0.20 11.36 17.32
N ARG A 14 -0.49 10.23 17.12
CA ARG A 14 -1.64 10.08 16.22
C ARG A 14 -2.84 9.47 16.96
N PRO A 15 -3.41 10.15 17.97
CA PRO A 15 -4.41 9.56 18.87
C PRO A 15 -5.73 9.14 18.19
N LEU A 16 -6.03 9.70 17.02
CA LEU A 16 -7.27 9.43 16.27
C LEU A 16 -7.04 8.56 15.01
N LEU A 17 -5.83 8.07 14.77
CA LEU A 17 -5.53 7.23 13.60
C LEU A 17 -5.34 5.77 14.02
N SER A 18 -6.08 4.87 13.37
CA SER A 18 -5.97 3.41 13.59
C SER A 18 -4.65 2.83 13.06
N GLY A 19 -4.02 3.52 12.12
CA GLY A 19 -2.68 3.21 11.61
C GLY A 19 -2.28 4.17 10.50
N VAL A 20 -1.06 3.99 10.01
CA VAL A 20 -0.53 4.74 8.86
C VAL A 20 0.15 3.81 7.86
N ALA A 21 0.13 4.20 6.60
CA ALA A 21 0.78 3.47 5.52
C ALA A 21 1.29 4.42 4.45
N TYR A 22 2.18 3.90 3.62
CA TYR A 22 2.73 4.61 2.48
C TYR A 22 2.35 3.89 1.18
N ALA A 23 1.59 4.59 0.35
CA ALA A 23 1.24 4.16 -1.00
C ALA A 23 2.19 4.79 -2.01
N GLN A 24 2.86 3.96 -2.80
CA GLN A 24 3.75 4.43 -3.85
C GLN A 24 2.95 4.66 -5.12
N ARG A 25 3.16 5.81 -5.78
CA ARG A 25 2.63 6.04 -7.12
C ARG A 25 3.39 5.18 -8.14
N VAL A 26 2.65 4.43 -8.95
CA VAL A 26 3.20 3.53 -9.99
C VAL A 26 2.48 3.81 -11.30
N MET A 27 3.21 4.13 -12.36
CA MET A 27 2.62 4.29 -13.71
C MET A 27 2.33 2.92 -14.33
N HIS A 28 1.36 2.83 -15.23
CA HIS A 28 1.08 1.58 -15.96
C HIS A 28 2.31 0.99 -16.65
N SER A 29 3.14 1.85 -17.26
CA SER A 29 4.40 1.45 -17.90
C SER A 29 5.41 0.81 -16.94
N GLU A 30 5.29 1.09 -15.64
CA GLU A 30 6.19 0.62 -14.59
C GLU A 30 5.59 -0.55 -13.80
N ARG A 31 4.30 -0.88 -14.02
CA ARG A 31 3.59 -1.90 -13.23
C ARG A 31 4.28 -3.26 -13.25
N GLU A 32 4.67 -3.73 -14.43
CA GLU A 32 5.26 -5.07 -14.57
C GLU A 32 6.61 -5.18 -13.86
N SER A 33 7.47 -4.15 -13.99
CA SER A 33 8.74 -4.12 -13.29
C SER A 33 8.51 -3.99 -11.78
N PHE A 34 7.59 -3.14 -11.35
CA PHE A 34 7.22 -2.98 -9.94
C PHE A 34 6.75 -4.30 -9.31
N GLU A 35 5.77 -4.99 -9.91
CA GLU A 35 5.23 -6.26 -9.39
C GLU A 35 6.32 -7.35 -9.33
N ARG A 36 7.22 -7.39 -10.32
CA ARG A 36 8.37 -8.32 -10.33
C ARG A 36 9.36 -8.03 -9.19
N HIS A 37 9.63 -6.76 -8.88
CA HIS A 37 10.53 -6.37 -7.78
C HIS A 37 9.90 -6.62 -6.41
N GLN A 38 8.60 -6.38 -6.26
CA GLN A 38 7.87 -6.53 -5.01
C GLN A 38 7.52 -8.01 -4.70
N GLY A 39 7.38 -8.85 -5.72
CA GLY A 39 7.02 -10.27 -5.58
C GLY A 39 5.51 -10.49 -5.37
N TRP A 40 4.68 -9.49 -5.64
CA TRP A 40 3.22 -9.54 -5.55
C TRP A 40 2.57 -8.63 -6.59
N THR A 41 1.29 -8.86 -6.88
CA THR A 41 0.51 -8.07 -7.85
C THR A 41 -0.30 -6.98 -7.19
N ILE A 42 -0.50 -5.86 -7.89
CA ILE A 42 -1.35 -4.76 -7.41
C ILE A 42 -2.80 -5.23 -7.40
N LYS A 43 -3.48 -5.06 -6.26
CA LYS A 43 -4.86 -5.49 -6.06
C LYS A 43 -5.79 -4.30 -5.84
N THR A 44 -7.05 -4.42 -6.20
CA THR A 44 -8.08 -3.44 -5.84
C THR A 44 -8.34 -3.48 -4.32
N MET A 45 -9.04 -2.49 -3.77
CA MET A 45 -9.49 -2.49 -2.36
C MET A 45 -10.44 -3.66 -2.05
N LYS A 46 -11.06 -4.26 -3.08
CA LYS A 46 -11.85 -5.51 -3.00
C LYS A 46 -11.00 -6.78 -3.05
N ARG A 47 -9.66 -6.65 -3.10
CA ARG A 47 -8.65 -7.73 -3.14
C ARG A 47 -8.66 -8.54 -4.44
N GLU A 48 -9.14 -7.95 -5.52
CA GLU A 48 -9.09 -8.51 -6.88
C GLU A 48 -7.86 -7.96 -7.62
N ALA A 49 -7.40 -8.60 -8.70
CA ALA A 49 -6.32 -8.03 -9.49
C ALA A 49 -6.73 -6.67 -10.06
N SER A 50 -5.89 -5.63 -9.90
CA SER A 50 -6.25 -4.30 -10.38
C SER A 50 -6.35 -4.30 -11.90
N PRO A 51 -7.45 -3.79 -12.51
CA PRO A 51 -7.59 -3.67 -13.96
C PRO A 51 -6.50 -2.73 -14.52
N ILE A 52 -6.46 -2.58 -15.84
CA ILE A 52 -5.56 -1.60 -16.46
C ILE A 52 -6.06 -0.20 -16.13
N GLN A 53 -5.21 0.57 -15.44
CA GLN A 53 -5.34 1.98 -15.11
C GLN A 53 -4.08 2.73 -15.54
N ASP A 54 -4.18 4.03 -15.76
CA ASP A 54 -3.04 4.91 -16.11
C ASP A 54 -1.99 4.95 -14.99
N GLU A 55 -2.45 5.01 -13.74
CA GLU A 55 -1.63 4.99 -12.53
C GLU A 55 -2.30 4.19 -11.41
N TYR A 56 -1.49 3.78 -10.44
CA TYR A 56 -1.88 3.02 -9.25
C TYR A 56 -1.24 3.64 -8.01
N ALA A 57 -1.85 3.41 -6.85
CA ALA A 57 -1.26 3.74 -5.56
C ALA A 57 -1.21 2.52 -4.61
N PRO A 58 -0.42 1.47 -4.92
CA PRO A 58 -0.26 0.32 -4.04
C PRO A 58 0.40 0.69 -2.71
N ALA A 59 -0.16 0.23 -1.59
CA ALA A 59 0.50 0.33 -0.29
C ALA A 59 1.69 -0.63 -0.21
N ILE A 60 2.89 -0.07 -0.01
CA ILE A 60 4.16 -0.82 0.06
C ILE A 60 4.73 -0.90 1.48
N PHE A 61 4.35 0.04 2.35
CA PHE A 61 4.69 0.00 3.77
C PHE A 61 3.44 0.26 4.59
N SER A 62 3.28 -0.52 5.64
CA SER A 62 2.15 -0.41 6.55
C SER A 62 2.62 -0.45 8.00
N GLN A 63 1.88 0.23 8.86
CA GLN A 63 1.92 -0.05 10.29
C GLN A 63 1.28 -1.42 10.52
N GLU A 64 1.81 -2.19 11.47
CA GLU A 64 1.36 -3.58 11.72
C GLU A 64 -0.15 -3.70 11.99
N THR A 65 -0.76 -2.65 12.59
CA THR A 65 -2.22 -2.58 12.84
C THR A 65 -3.08 -2.58 11.59
N ILE A 66 -2.51 -2.21 10.44
CA ILE A 66 -3.20 -2.13 9.15
C ILE A 66 -2.48 -2.89 8.04
N SER A 67 -1.71 -3.93 8.37
CA SER A 67 -0.96 -4.75 7.39
C SER A 67 -1.81 -5.37 6.28
N TYR A 68 -3.11 -5.53 6.51
CA TYR A 68 -4.07 -6.05 5.52
C TYR A 68 -4.25 -5.16 4.28
N ILE A 69 -3.70 -3.93 4.27
CA ILE A 69 -3.75 -3.04 3.11
C ILE A 69 -2.53 -3.15 2.19
N GLU A 70 -1.49 -3.89 2.57
CA GLU A 70 -0.34 -4.12 1.69
C GLU A 70 -0.79 -4.72 0.36
N SER A 71 -0.16 -4.29 -0.73
CA SER A 71 -0.53 -4.59 -2.13
C SER A 71 -1.85 -3.99 -2.64
N LEU A 72 -2.66 -3.34 -1.79
CA LEU A 72 -3.91 -2.74 -2.23
C LEU A 72 -3.67 -1.36 -2.87
N ASP A 73 -4.29 -1.16 -4.02
CA ASP A 73 -4.35 0.07 -4.76
C ASP A 73 -5.36 1.03 -4.11
N MET A 74 -4.82 2.04 -3.43
CA MET A 74 -5.61 3.02 -2.69
C MET A 74 -6.47 3.90 -3.62
N MET A 75 -6.24 3.90 -4.94
CA MET A 75 -7.07 4.61 -5.92
C MET A 75 -8.33 3.84 -6.33
N SER A 76 -8.41 2.55 -6.00
CA SER A 76 -9.53 1.66 -6.38
C SER A 76 -10.67 1.60 -5.35
N GLY A 77 -10.67 2.52 -4.37
CA GLY A 77 -11.63 2.57 -3.26
C GLY A 77 -12.98 3.21 -3.55
N GLN A 78 -13.35 3.41 -4.82
CA GLN A 78 -14.66 3.89 -5.21
C GLN A 78 -15.78 2.88 -4.94
#